data_AF-A0A132EPG4-F1
#
_entry.id   AF-A0A132EPG4-F1
#
_cell.length_a   1.000
_cell.length_b   1.000
_cell.length_c   1.000
_cell.angle_alpha   90.00
_cell.angle_beta   90.00
_cell.angle_gamma   90.00
#
_symmetry.space_group_name_H-M   'P 1'
#
loop_
_entity.id
_entity.type
_entity.pdbx_description
1 polymer ?
#
loop_
_entity_poly.entity_id
_entity_poly.type
_entity_poly.pdbx_seq_one_letter_code
_entity_poly.pdbx_strand_id
1 'polypeptide(L)'
;MGSGKSTMMRFIATRMQATGRDAVAIHERTDPHPVRATDELAHWFEPWRDATAAQLAARALARWRAFADTVQRSGALHVLDGQLFHGDLTNMLLMEADPAFIDAYVRELAAVIAPLAPLVIYFWQRDIGAAIRTVCAERGEDWVAYQTNWKLASPYCVRRGYVGLDGLIALYRDYRQLTDTLIGRLPLDTLSIENGARDWAAHERRILDALNL
;
A
#
# COMPACT_ATOMS: atom_id res chain seq x y z
N MET A 1 -0.93 5.01 8.02
CA MET A 1 -1.92 4.17 8.75
C MET A 1 -3.16 5.02 8.99
N GLY A 2 -4.36 4.44 9.07
CA GLY A 2 -5.59 5.21 9.38
C GLY A 2 -5.95 6.30 8.36
N SER A 3 -5.45 6.20 7.12
CA SER A 3 -5.63 7.22 6.08
C SER A 3 -6.89 7.02 5.24
N GLY A 4 -7.87 6.23 5.70
CA GLY A 4 -9.14 6.05 5.00
C GLY A 4 -9.12 5.14 3.75
N LYS A 5 -8.00 4.49 3.41
CA LYS A 5 -7.88 3.65 2.19
C LYS A 5 -8.98 2.60 2.05
N SER A 6 -9.18 1.77 3.08
CA SER A 6 -10.16 0.69 3.05
C SER A 6 -11.60 1.20 2.91
N THR A 7 -11.90 2.35 3.55
CA THR A 7 -13.19 3.02 3.40
C THR A 7 -13.38 3.53 1.98
N MET A 8 -12.36 4.19 1.43
CA MET A 8 -12.41 4.75 0.08
C MET A 8 -12.48 3.67 -1.01
N MET A 9 -11.76 2.56 -0.84
CA MET A 9 -11.81 1.41 -1.73
C MET A 9 -13.24 0.86 -1.84
N ARG A 10 -13.94 0.70 -0.70
CA ARG A 10 -15.35 0.29 -0.68
C ARG A 10 -16.25 1.33 -1.31
N PHE A 11 -16.06 2.61 -0.97
CA PHE A 11 -16.83 3.72 -1.55
C PHE A 11 -16.74 3.72 -3.07
N ILE A 12 -15.53 3.68 -3.65
CA ILE A 12 -15.32 3.68 -5.10
C ILE A 12 -16.03 2.49 -5.76
N ALA A 13 -15.85 1.28 -5.22
CA ALA A 13 -16.48 0.08 -5.76
C ALA A 13 -18.02 0.20 -5.75
N THR A 14 -18.61 0.66 -4.64
CA THR A 14 -20.06 0.88 -4.53
C THR A 14 -20.56 1.93 -5.54
N ARG A 15 -19.83 3.04 -5.72
CA ARG A 15 -20.21 4.10 -6.67
C ARG A 15 -20.15 3.62 -8.11
N MET A 16 -19.15 2.81 -8.46
CA MET A 16 -19.02 2.19 -9.78
C MET A 16 -20.17 1.20 -10.05
N GLN A 17 -20.49 0.34 -9.08
CA GLN A 17 -21.63 -0.59 -9.17
C GLN A 17 -22.96 0.16 -9.37
N ALA A 18 -23.15 1.30 -8.70
CA ALA A 18 -24.34 2.12 -8.87
C ALA A 18 -24.50 2.70 -10.29
N THR A 19 -23.42 2.76 -11.08
CA THR A 19 -23.45 3.15 -12.51
C THR A 19 -23.63 1.97 -13.47
N GLY A 20 -23.86 0.76 -12.95
CA GLY A 20 -24.03 -0.46 -13.75
C GLY A 20 -22.73 -1.11 -14.20
N ARG A 21 -21.56 -0.66 -13.69
CA ARG A 21 -20.27 -1.31 -13.95
C ARG A 21 -20.04 -2.46 -12.98
N ASP A 22 -19.49 -3.57 -13.48
CA ASP A 22 -18.97 -4.61 -12.61
C ASP A 22 -17.70 -4.09 -11.91
N ALA A 23 -17.73 -4.02 -10.57
CA ALA A 23 -16.60 -3.54 -9.79
C ALA A 23 -16.39 -4.41 -8.53
N VAL A 24 -15.13 -4.74 -8.28
CA VAL A 24 -14.70 -5.64 -7.20
C VAL A 24 -13.76 -4.90 -6.25
N ALA A 25 -14.17 -4.82 -4.98
CA ALA A 25 -13.36 -4.27 -3.90
C ALA A 25 -12.44 -5.37 -3.32
N ILE A 26 -11.13 -5.14 -3.34
CA ILE A 26 -10.13 -6.05 -2.77
C ILE A 26 -9.47 -5.38 -1.56
N HIS A 27 -9.71 -5.95 -0.37
CA HIS A 27 -9.14 -5.48 0.88
C HIS A 27 -7.74 -6.07 1.11
N GLU A 28 -6.86 -5.36 1.82
CA GLU A 28 -5.49 -5.82 2.12
C GLU A 28 -5.42 -7.17 2.86
N ARG A 29 -6.55 -7.59 3.46
CA ARG A 29 -6.72 -8.85 4.21
C ARG A 29 -7.57 -9.90 3.48
N THR A 30 -7.95 -9.67 2.23
CA THR A 30 -8.60 -10.71 1.42
C THR A 30 -7.73 -11.98 1.41
N ASP A 31 -8.36 -13.15 1.46
CA ASP A 31 -7.71 -14.46 1.49
C ASP A 31 -8.46 -15.46 0.58
N PRO A 32 -7.80 -16.07 -0.43
CA PRO A 32 -6.44 -15.78 -0.87
C PRO A 32 -6.34 -14.36 -1.45
N HIS A 33 -5.24 -13.65 -1.16
CA HIS A 33 -5.03 -12.33 -1.75
C HIS A 33 -4.45 -12.46 -3.16
N PRO A 34 -5.01 -11.78 -4.18
CA PRO A 34 -4.59 -11.98 -5.57
C PRO A 34 -3.16 -11.53 -5.85
N VAL A 35 -2.66 -10.53 -5.13
CA VAL A 35 -1.33 -9.92 -5.37
C VAL A 35 -0.34 -10.00 -4.21
N ARG A 36 -0.69 -10.61 -3.05
CA ARG A 36 0.17 -10.59 -1.85
C ARG A 36 1.20 -11.72 -1.92
N ALA A 37 2.48 -11.38 -1.98
CA ALA A 37 3.54 -12.36 -2.18
C ALA A 37 3.97 -13.12 -0.91
N THR A 38 3.53 -12.66 0.25
CA THR A 38 3.87 -13.28 1.55
C THR A 38 2.96 -14.44 1.95
N ASP A 39 1.82 -14.65 1.28
CA ASP A 39 0.81 -15.64 1.72
C ASP A 39 1.31 -17.08 1.77
N GLU A 40 2.28 -17.40 0.92
CA GLU A 40 2.87 -18.74 0.85
C GLU A 40 4.11 -18.89 1.76
N LEU A 41 4.46 -17.85 2.51
CA LEU A 41 5.61 -17.88 3.43
C LEU A 41 5.20 -18.41 4.81
N ALA A 42 6.09 -19.14 5.46
CA ALA A 42 5.86 -19.67 6.80
C ALA A 42 5.72 -18.53 7.84
N HIS A 43 6.50 -17.47 7.66
CA HIS A 43 6.56 -16.26 8.47
C HIS A 43 6.09 -15.06 7.64
N TRP A 44 4.85 -15.08 7.17
CA TRP A 44 4.32 -14.02 6.29
C TRP A 44 4.38 -12.59 6.87
N PHE A 45 4.40 -12.42 8.19
CA PHE A 45 4.62 -11.13 8.88
C PHE A 45 6.10 -10.77 9.08
N GLU A 46 7.01 -11.73 8.97
CA GLU A 46 8.46 -11.55 9.08
C GLU A 46 9.15 -12.17 7.86
N PRO A 47 8.80 -11.73 6.64
CA PRO A 47 9.21 -12.42 5.41
C PRO A 47 10.73 -12.46 5.22
N TRP A 48 11.50 -11.63 5.93
CA TRP A 48 12.96 -11.67 5.96
C TRP A 48 13.53 -12.95 6.56
N ARG A 49 12.71 -13.78 7.21
CA ARG A 49 13.10 -15.10 7.71
C ARG A 49 13.04 -16.19 6.64
N ASP A 50 12.23 -15.99 5.60
CA ASP A 50 11.94 -17.02 4.60
C ASP A 50 12.45 -16.67 3.20
N ALA A 51 12.71 -15.38 2.94
CA ALA A 51 13.02 -14.89 1.62
C ALA A 51 13.94 -13.67 1.64
N THR A 52 14.71 -13.52 0.57
CA THR A 52 15.39 -12.25 0.25
C THR A 52 14.41 -11.26 -0.39
N ALA A 53 14.74 -9.97 -0.37
CA ALA A 53 13.96 -8.95 -1.08
C ALA A 53 13.82 -9.25 -2.59
N ALA A 54 14.85 -9.82 -3.21
CA ALA A 54 14.81 -10.23 -4.61
C ALA A 54 13.80 -11.36 -4.87
N GLN A 55 13.77 -12.37 -3.99
CA GLN A 55 12.79 -13.46 -4.08
C GLN A 55 11.36 -12.95 -3.84
N LEU A 56 11.16 -12.04 -2.88
CA LEU A 56 9.86 -11.42 -2.63
C LEU A 56 9.38 -10.60 -3.84
N ALA A 57 10.26 -9.80 -4.43
CA ALA A 57 9.96 -9.00 -5.62
C ALA A 57 9.55 -9.87 -6.81
N ALA A 58 10.30 -10.94 -7.08
CA ALA A 58 9.97 -11.88 -8.14
C ALA A 58 8.59 -12.53 -7.95
N ARG A 59 8.28 -12.97 -6.71
CA ARG A 59 6.96 -13.52 -6.36
C ARG A 59 5.84 -12.50 -6.53
N ALA A 60 6.05 -11.28 -6.04
CA ALA A 60 5.07 -10.19 -6.16
C ALA A 60 4.79 -9.87 -7.63
N LEU A 61 5.83 -9.73 -8.46
CA LEU A 61 5.67 -9.48 -9.90
C LEU A 61 4.93 -10.62 -10.61
N ALA A 62 5.20 -11.88 -10.26
CA ALA A 62 4.45 -13.02 -10.81
C ALA A 62 2.96 -12.95 -10.46
N ARG A 63 2.62 -12.61 -9.21
CA ARG A 63 1.22 -12.43 -8.79
C ARG A 63 0.55 -11.25 -9.45
N TRP A 64 1.22 -10.11 -9.57
CA TRP A 64 0.70 -8.94 -10.27
C TRP A 64 0.44 -9.21 -11.76
N ARG A 65 1.31 -10.00 -12.43
CA ARG A 65 1.07 -10.46 -13.81
C ARG A 65 -0.18 -11.32 -13.92
N ALA A 66 -0.30 -12.34 -13.07
CA ALA A 66 -1.47 -13.22 -13.06
C ALA A 66 -2.78 -12.46 -12.73
N PHE A 67 -2.69 -11.48 -11.84
CA PHE A 67 -3.79 -10.59 -11.52
C PHE A 67 -4.18 -9.71 -12.72
N ALA A 68 -3.20 -9.07 -13.38
CA ALA A 68 -3.46 -8.25 -14.57
C ALA A 68 -4.13 -9.06 -15.68
N ASP A 69 -3.65 -10.27 -15.97
CA ASP A 69 -4.29 -11.18 -16.93
C ASP A 69 -5.75 -11.49 -16.55
N THR A 70 -6.02 -11.67 -15.26
CA THR A 70 -7.36 -11.97 -14.75
C THR A 70 -8.30 -10.76 -14.88
N VAL A 71 -7.82 -9.56 -14.56
CA VAL A 71 -8.59 -8.32 -14.74
C VAL A 71 -8.90 -8.09 -16.22
N GLN A 72 -7.92 -8.25 -17.11
CA GLN A 72 -8.14 -8.07 -18.55
C GLN A 72 -9.18 -9.04 -19.11
N ARG A 73 -9.15 -10.31 -18.69
CA ARG A 73 -10.12 -11.31 -19.16
C ARG A 73 -11.53 -11.11 -18.62
N SER A 74 -11.66 -10.65 -17.38
CA SER A 74 -12.97 -10.44 -16.76
C SER A 74 -13.66 -9.16 -17.23
N GLY A 75 -12.89 -8.11 -17.54
CA GLY A 75 -13.44 -6.78 -17.84
C GLY A 75 -14.01 -6.05 -16.62
N ALA A 76 -13.94 -6.65 -15.43
CA ALA A 76 -14.41 -6.04 -14.19
C ALA A 76 -13.39 -5.01 -13.65
N LEU A 77 -13.89 -3.91 -13.12
CA LEU A 77 -13.07 -2.88 -12.48
C LEU A 77 -12.65 -3.34 -11.08
N HIS A 78 -11.36 -3.44 -10.82
CA HIS A 78 -10.86 -3.84 -9.51
C HIS A 78 -10.32 -2.65 -8.72
N VAL A 79 -10.74 -2.50 -7.47
CA VAL A 79 -10.28 -1.45 -6.56
C VAL A 79 -9.51 -2.09 -5.42
N LEU A 80 -8.19 -1.91 -5.40
CA LEU A 80 -7.30 -2.54 -4.41
C LEU A 80 -6.95 -1.59 -3.26
N ASP A 81 -6.98 -2.10 -2.04
CA ASP A 81 -6.53 -1.37 -0.85
C ASP A 81 -5.00 -1.42 -0.70
N GLY A 82 -4.34 -0.41 -1.26
CA GLY A 82 -2.98 0.00 -0.87
C GLY A 82 -1.82 -0.89 -1.32
N GLN A 83 -2.07 -2.04 -1.95
CA GLN A 83 -1.06 -3.08 -2.24
C GLN A 83 0.09 -2.65 -3.17
N LEU A 84 -0.05 -1.56 -3.92
CA LEU A 84 1.03 -1.05 -4.77
C LEU A 84 2.24 -0.61 -3.94
N PHE A 85 2.00 0.14 -2.85
CA PHE A 85 3.05 0.62 -1.97
C PHE A 85 3.04 -0.07 -0.59
N HIS A 86 1.90 -0.52 -0.09
CA HIS A 86 1.82 -1.31 1.13
C HIS A 86 2.03 -2.81 0.86
N GLY A 87 2.16 -3.62 1.92
CA GLY A 87 2.42 -5.05 1.78
C GLY A 87 3.87 -5.30 1.35
N ASP A 88 4.06 -5.87 0.17
CA ASP A 88 5.35 -6.38 -0.29
C ASP A 88 6.44 -5.30 -0.40
N LEU A 89 6.11 -4.09 -0.88
CA LEU A 89 7.07 -2.98 -0.93
C LEU A 89 7.49 -2.52 0.48
N THR A 90 6.56 -2.53 1.45
CA THR A 90 6.91 -2.26 2.86
C THR A 90 7.89 -3.31 3.36
N ASN A 91 7.64 -4.59 3.05
CA ASN A 91 8.51 -5.69 3.44
C ASN A 91 9.91 -5.57 2.80
N MET A 92 10.02 -5.14 1.55
CA MET A 92 11.32 -4.88 0.90
C MET A 92 12.11 -3.79 1.63
N LEU A 93 11.48 -2.70 2.06
CA LEU A 93 12.14 -1.70 2.90
C LEU A 93 12.62 -2.32 4.22
N LEU A 94 11.75 -3.08 4.90
CA LEU A 94 12.06 -3.72 6.17
C LEU A 94 13.22 -4.74 6.06
N MET A 95 13.40 -5.35 4.89
CA MET A 95 14.51 -6.24 4.53
C MET A 95 15.82 -5.50 4.17
N GLU A 96 15.88 -4.17 4.28
CA GLU A 96 17.01 -3.35 3.83
C GLU A 96 17.31 -3.46 2.33
N ALA A 97 16.29 -3.65 1.50
CA ALA A 97 16.48 -3.60 0.05
C ALA A 97 17.01 -2.22 -0.38
N ASP A 98 17.95 -2.23 -1.33
CA ASP A 98 18.54 -1.01 -1.88
C ASP A 98 17.44 -0.10 -2.51
N PRO A 99 17.45 1.22 -2.28
CA PRO A 99 16.45 2.12 -2.85
C PRO A 99 16.35 2.07 -4.39
N ALA A 100 17.45 1.85 -5.11
CA ALA A 100 17.44 1.69 -6.55
C ALA A 100 16.84 0.35 -6.97
N PHE A 101 17.04 -0.71 -6.19
CA PHE A 101 16.32 -1.98 -6.38
C PHE A 101 14.81 -1.80 -6.19
N ILE A 102 14.39 -1.06 -5.16
CA ILE A 102 12.98 -0.77 -4.91
C ILE A 102 12.37 0.07 -6.05
N ASP A 103 13.06 1.10 -6.54
CA ASP A 103 12.64 1.92 -7.69
C ASP A 103 12.47 1.05 -8.95
N ALA A 104 13.42 0.16 -9.23
CA ALA A 104 13.35 -0.78 -10.36
C ALA A 104 12.14 -1.73 -10.24
N TYR A 105 11.90 -2.31 -9.07
CA TYR A 105 10.74 -3.16 -8.81
C TYR A 105 9.42 -2.43 -9.06
N VAL A 106 9.27 -1.20 -8.56
CA VAL A 106 8.05 -0.40 -8.76
C VAL A 106 7.84 -0.05 -10.23
N ARG A 107 8.91 0.27 -10.97
CA ARG A 107 8.82 0.50 -12.42
C ARG A 107 8.38 -0.75 -13.18
N GLU A 108 8.92 -1.91 -12.83
CA GLU A 108 8.53 -3.17 -13.46
C GLU A 108 7.08 -3.52 -13.15
N LEU A 109 6.65 -3.35 -11.88
CA LEU A 109 5.25 -3.55 -11.49
C LEU A 109 4.33 -2.57 -12.25
N ALA A 110 4.70 -1.29 -12.34
CA ALA A 110 3.96 -0.31 -13.12
C ALA A 110 3.80 -0.73 -14.58
N ALA A 111 4.86 -1.26 -15.21
CA ALA A 111 4.80 -1.79 -16.57
C ALA A 111 3.87 -3.02 -16.68
N VAL A 112 3.85 -3.90 -15.68
CA VAL A 112 2.95 -5.06 -15.63
C VAL A 112 1.48 -4.63 -15.60
N ILE A 113 1.14 -3.59 -14.85
CA ILE A 113 -0.25 -3.15 -14.69
C ILE A 113 -0.67 -2.03 -15.65
N ALA A 114 0.26 -1.43 -16.39
CA ALA A 114 -0.03 -0.35 -17.34
C ALA A 114 -1.13 -0.71 -18.37
N PRO A 115 -1.21 -1.94 -18.93
CA PRO A 115 -2.28 -2.33 -19.83
C PRO A 115 -3.70 -2.30 -19.22
N LEU A 116 -3.82 -2.19 -17.88
CA LEU A 116 -5.10 -2.03 -17.18
C LEU A 116 -5.56 -0.57 -17.11
N ALA A 117 -4.74 0.39 -17.52
CA ALA A 117 -4.94 1.83 -17.34
C ALA A 117 -5.33 2.21 -15.89
N PRO A 118 -4.53 1.83 -14.87
CA PRO A 118 -4.91 2.03 -13.48
C PRO A 118 -4.78 3.50 -13.06
N LEU A 119 -5.76 3.97 -12.26
CA LEU A 119 -5.63 5.20 -11.49
C LEU A 119 -5.07 4.88 -10.10
N VAL A 120 -3.91 5.46 -9.77
CA VAL A 120 -3.29 5.33 -8.45
C VAL A 120 -3.73 6.50 -7.56
N ILE A 121 -4.50 6.20 -6.52
CA ILE A 121 -4.93 7.20 -5.53
C ILE A 121 -3.96 7.16 -4.34
N TYR A 122 -3.12 8.18 -4.23
CA TYR A 122 -2.10 8.30 -3.20
C TYR A 122 -2.54 9.23 -2.07
N PHE A 123 -2.97 8.64 -0.97
CA PHE A 123 -3.27 9.38 0.26
C PHE A 123 -2.02 9.65 1.06
N TRP A 124 -1.88 10.90 1.49
CA TRP A 124 -0.75 11.33 2.28
C TRP A 124 -1.15 12.35 3.35
N GLN A 125 -0.32 12.47 4.38
CA GLN A 125 -0.54 13.41 5.48
C GLN A 125 0.74 14.20 5.71
N ARG A 126 0.60 15.52 5.88
CA ARG A 126 1.76 16.41 6.06
C ARG A 126 2.50 16.11 7.36
N ASP A 127 1.77 15.93 8.47
CA ASP A 127 2.34 15.59 9.77
C ASP A 127 2.12 14.10 10.07
N ILE A 128 3.12 13.30 9.72
CA ILE A 128 3.14 11.85 9.97
C ILE A 128 3.12 11.54 11.48
N GLY A 129 3.78 12.38 12.28
CA GLY A 129 3.86 12.17 13.73
C GLY A 129 2.49 12.36 14.37
N ALA A 130 1.83 13.47 14.07
CA ALA A 130 0.46 13.73 14.52
C ALA A 130 -0.50 12.64 14.04
N ALA A 131 -0.43 12.27 12.75
CA ALA A 131 -1.24 11.21 12.17
C ALA A 131 -1.13 9.88 12.92
N ILE A 132 0.10 9.42 13.18
CA ILE A 132 0.34 8.16 13.89
C ILE A 132 -0.18 8.27 15.32
N ARG A 133 0.10 9.37 16.04
CA ARG A 133 -0.39 9.56 17.41
C ARG A 133 -1.91 9.57 17.48
N THR A 134 -2.60 10.21 16.53
CA THR A 134 -4.06 10.15 16.44
C THR A 134 -4.56 8.72 16.27
N VAL A 135 -3.98 7.95 15.35
CA VAL A 135 -4.38 6.54 15.15
C VAL A 135 -4.08 5.69 16.38
N CYS A 136 -2.97 5.93 17.08
CA CYS A 136 -2.65 5.26 18.33
C CYS A 136 -3.70 5.57 19.41
N ALA A 137 -4.11 6.84 19.55
CA ALA A 137 -5.15 7.23 20.49
C ALA A 137 -6.52 6.60 20.16
N GLU A 138 -6.84 6.46 18.87
CA GLU A 138 -8.10 5.83 18.42
C GLU A 138 -8.12 4.31 18.58
N ARG A 139 -6.97 3.64 18.45
CA ARG A 139 -6.88 2.16 18.40
C ARG A 139 -6.36 1.51 19.68
N GLY A 140 -5.86 2.29 20.63
CA GLY A 140 -5.37 1.81 21.92
C GLY A 140 -3.99 1.16 21.86
N GLU A 141 -3.44 0.90 23.04
CA GLU A 141 -2.05 0.46 23.25
C GLU A 141 -1.77 -0.91 22.63
N ASP A 142 -2.71 -1.85 22.67
CA ASP A 142 -2.55 -3.19 22.09
C ASP A 142 -2.25 -3.13 20.58
N TRP A 143 -2.93 -2.22 19.88
CA TRP A 143 -2.70 -2.02 18.45
C TRP A 143 -1.33 -1.38 18.19
N VAL A 144 -0.90 -0.45 19.05
CA VAL A 144 0.44 0.16 18.97
C VAL A 144 1.51 -0.91 19.18
N ALA A 145 1.39 -1.69 20.25
CA ALA A 145 2.30 -2.78 20.59
C ALA A 145 2.40 -3.78 19.44
N TYR A 146 1.26 -4.18 18.86
CA TYR A 146 1.25 -5.03 17.67
C TYR A 146 2.07 -4.44 16.53
N GLN A 147 1.85 -3.16 16.17
CA GLN A 147 2.56 -2.52 15.06
C GLN A 147 4.05 -2.30 15.33
N THR A 148 4.44 -2.01 16.57
CA THR A 148 5.84 -1.84 16.94
C THR A 148 6.58 -3.16 17.01
N ASN A 149 5.97 -4.22 17.55
CA ASN A 149 6.65 -5.47 17.87
C ASN A 149 7.25 -6.14 16.62
N TRP A 150 6.48 -6.28 15.55
CA TRP A 150 6.99 -6.96 14.36
C TRP A 150 7.79 -6.02 13.44
N LYS A 151 7.35 -4.77 13.24
CA LYS A 151 8.06 -3.84 12.33
C LYS A 151 9.41 -3.43 12.86
N LEU A 152 9.50 -3.13 14.17
CA LEU A 152 10.75 -2.67 14.76
C LEU A 152 11.75 -3.82 14.99
N ALA A 153 11.28 -5.08 14.93
CA ALA A 153 12.14 -6.26 14.87
C ALA A 153 12.76 -6.50 13.48
N SER A 154 12.35 -5.76 12.45
CA SER A 154 12.93 -5.90 11.11
C SER A 154 14.40 -5.47 11.05
N PRO A 155 15.21 -6.04 10.14
CA PRO A 155 16.58 -5.63 9.91
C PRO A 155 16.76 -4.11 9.76
N TYR A 156 15.88 -3.46 8.98
CA TYR A 156 15.92 -2.02 8.73
C TYR A 156 15.83 -1.17 10.01
N CYS A 157 14.91 -1.55 10.90
CA CYS A 157 14.63 -0.81 12.12
C CYS A 157 15.68 -1.09 13.20
N VAL A 158 16.10 -2.35 13.35
CA VAL A 158 17.13 -2.77 14.31
C VAL A 158 18.44 -2.02 14.04
N ARG A 159 18.88 -1.97 12.78
CA ARG A 159 20.12 -1.28 12.40
C ARG A 159 20.08 0.23 12.69
N ARG A 160 18.89 0.84 12.64
CA ARG A 160 18.68 2.27 12.91
C ARG A 160 18.38 2.58 14.38
N GLY A 161 18.29 1.56 15.24
CA GLY A 161 17.94 1.75 16.65
C GLY A 161 16.52 2.28 16.86
N TYR A 162 15.59 1.96 15.96
CA TYR A 162 14.20 2.41 16.08
C TYR A 162 13.48 1.62 17.18
N VAL A 163 13.00 2.32 18.20
CA VAL A 163 12.34 1.73 19.38
C VAL A 163 11.05 2.48 19.71
N GLY A 164 10.02 1.74 20.13
CA GLY A 164 8.75 2.29 20.59
C GLY A 164 8.01 3.14 19.55
N LEU A 165 7.12 4.01 20.03
CA LEU A 165 6.30 4.85 19.16
C LEU A 165 7.13 5.81 18.30
N ASP A 166 8.20 6.39 18.85
CA ASP A 166 9.04 7.31 18.09
C ASP A 166 9.83 6.59 16.99
N GLY A 167 10.28 5.35 17.25
CA GLY A 167 10.86 4.48 16.22
C GLY A 167 9.88 4.15 15.10
N LEU A 168 8.60 3.90 15.45
CA LEU A 168 7.55 3.70 14.45
C LEU A 168 7.31 4.96 13.61
N ILE A 169 7.28 6.13 14.24
CA ILE A 169 7.16 7.42 13.53
C ILE A 169 8.35 7.65 12.60
N ALA A 170 9.57 7.34 13.05
CA ALA A 170 10.78 7.43 12.23
C ALA A 170 10.70 6.51 10.99
N LEU A 171 10.32 5.24 11.18
CA LEU A 171 10.09 4.29 10.08
C LEU A 171 9.10 4.84 9.05
N TYR A 172 7.97 5.42 9.48
CA TYR A 172 6.99 5.97 8.54
C TYR A 172 7.43 7.28 7.88
N ARG A 173 8.34 8.04 8.48
CA ARG A 173 8.99 9.19 7.83
C ARG A 173 9.91 8.73 6.70
N ASP A 174 10.75 7.73 6.97
CA ASP A 174 11.62 7.13 5.96
C ASP A 174 10.81 6.55 4.80
N TYR A 175 9.78 5.78 5.15
CA TYR A 175 8.89 5.18 4.17
C TYR A 175 8.08 6.23 3.38
N ARG A 176 7.74 7.37 3.99
CA ARG A 176 7.13 8.49 3.27
C ARG A 176 8.09 9.08 2.25
N GLN A 177 9.34 9.34 2.63
CA GLN A 177 10.37 9.87 1.72
C GLN A 177 10.58 8.95 0.51
N LEU A 178 10.64 7.64 0.75
CA LEU A 178 10.70 6.63 -0.30
C LEU A 178 9.47 6.72 -1.22
N THR A 179 8.26 6.66 -0.66
CA THR A 179 7.03 6.64 -1.46
C THR A 179 6.74 7.95 -2.20
N ASP A 180 7.14 9.11 -1.67
CA ASP A 180 7.08 10.40 -2.39
C ASP A 180 8.01 10.41 -3.61
N THR A 181 9.19 9.80 -3.49
CA THR A 181 10.11 9.66 -4.63
C THR A 181 9.54 8.73 -5.69
N LEU A 182 8.97 7.60 -5.26
CA LEU A 182 8.40 6.59 -6.15
C LEU A 182 7.16 7.13 -6.88
N ILE A 183 6.23 7.79 -6.18
CA ILE A 183 5.01 8.33 -6.79
C ILE A 183 5.32 9.42 -7.81
N GLY A 184 6.32 10.28 -7.54
CA GLY A 184 6.73 11.34 -8.47
C GLY A 184 7.37 10.83 -9.77
N ARG A 185 7.73 9.54 -9.83
CA ARG A 185 8.34 8.88 -10.99
C ARG A 185 7.45 7.80 -11.60
N LEU A 186 6.27 7.57 -11.03
CA LEU A 186 5.39 6.48 -11.42
C LEU A 186 4.77 6.78 -12.80
N PRO A 187 4.96 5.93 -13.81
CA PRO A 187 4.44 6.16 -15.15
C PRO A 187 2.97 5.72 -15.27
N LEU A 188 2.13 6.12 -14.32
CA LEU A 188 0.70 5.79 -14.24
C LEU A 188 -0.11 7.02 -13.83
N ASP A 189 -1.38 7.08 -14.24
CA ASP A 189 -2.29 8.13 -13.82
C ASP A 189 -2.39 8.13 -12.29
N THR A 190 -2.19 9.30 -11.69
CA THR A 190 -2.06 9.43 -10.25
C THR A 190 -2.87 10.60 -9.72
N LEU A 191 -3.66 10.33 -8.67
CA LEU A 191 -4.35 11.34 -7.88
C LEU A 191 -3.76 11.37 -6.46
N SER A 192 -3.01 12.43 -6.15
CA SER A 192 -2.47 12.65 -4.80
C SER A 192 -3.41 13.50 -3.94
N ILE A 193 -3.73 13.02 -2.74
CA ILE A 193 -4.66 13.66 -1.80
C ILE A 193 -4.01 13.79 -0.43
N GLU A 194 -3.77 15.03 -0.01
CA GLU A 194 -3.48 15.33 1.40
C GLU A 194 -4.78 15.15 2.19
N ASN A 195 -4.78 14.25 3.18
CA ASN A 195 -5.97 13.93 3.96
C ASN A 195 -5.77 14.07 5.47
N GLY A 196 -4.89 14.99 5.90
CA GLY A 196 -4.68 15.30 7.31
C GLY A 196 -5.91 15.93 7.96
N ALA A 197 -6.65 16.74 7.21
CA ALA A 197 -7.89 17.38 7.67
C ALA A 197 -9.09 16.42 7.75
N ARG A 198 -9.00 15.23 7.14
CA ARG A 198 -10.07 14.22 7.11
C ARG A 198 -11.42 14.74 6.55
N ASP A 199 -11.37 15.66 5.59
CA ASP A 199 -12.55 16.13 4.86
C ASP A 199 -12.98 15.08 3.82
N TRP A 200 -13.63 14.02 4.32
CA TRP A 200 -13.99 12.86 3.51
C TRP A 200 -14.89 13.22 2.33
N ALA A 201 -15.86 14.12 2.52
CA ALA A 201 -16.76 14.54 1.45
C ALA A 201 -16.01 15.26 0.31
N ALA A 202 -15.00 16.09 0.63
CA ALA A 202 -14.15 16.70 -0.40
C ALA A 202 -13.25 15.66 -1.09
N HIS A 203 -12.70 14.70 -0.34
CA HIS A 203 -11.85 13.64 -0.90
C HIS A 203 -12.65 12.70 -1.82
N GLU A 204 -13.84 12.29 -1.41
CA GLU A 204 -14.76 11.48 -2.21
C GLU A 204 -15.09 12.17 -3.53
N ARG A 205 -15.44 13.45 -3.50
CA ARG A 205 -15.77 14.23 -4.70
C ARG A 205 -14.59 14.29 -5.69
N ARG A 206 -13.39 14.62 -5.21
CA ARG A 206 -12.17 14.65 -6.04
C ARG A 206 -11.88 13.31 -6.71
N ILE A 207 -12.19 12.20 -6.03
CA ILE A 207 -12.02 10.85 -6.56
C ILE A 207 -13.07 10.53 -7.61
N LEU A 208 -14.34 10.89 -7.38
CA LEU A 208 -15.39 10.72 -8.37
C LEU A 208 -15.11 11.55 -9.64
N ASP A 209 -14.68 12.79 -9.48
CA ASP A 209 -14.30 13.66 -10.60
C ASP A 209 -13.17 13.02 -11.43
N ALA A 210 -12.14 12.47 -10.77
CA ALA A 210 -11.03 11.78 -11.45
C ALA A 210 -11.45 10.46 -12.12
N LEU A 211 -12.52 9.83 -11.63
CA LEU A 211 -13.10 8.62 -12.20
C LEU A 211 -14.20 8.91 -13.23
N ASN A 212 -14.51 10.18 -13.49
CA ASN A 212 -15.61 10.64 -14.35
C ASN A 212 -16.98 10.05 -13.95
N LEU A 213 -17.28 10.08 -12.64
CA LEU A 213 -18.54 9.60 -12.03
C LEU A 213 -19.40 10.72 -11.45
#